data_AF-F4RNL8-F1
#
_entry.id   AF-F4RNL8-F1
#
_cell.length_a   1.000
_cell.length_b   1.000
_cell.length_c   1.000
_cell.angle_alpha   90.00
_cell.angle_beta   90.00
_cell.angle_gamma   90.00
#
_symmetry.space_group_name_H-M   'P 1'
#
loop_
_entity.id
_entity.type
_entity.pdbx_description
1 polymer ?
#
loop_
_entity_poly.entity_id
_entity_poly.type
_entity_poly.pdbx_seq_one_letter_code
_entity_poly.pdbx_strand_id
1 'polypeptide(L)' 'TPLWRRNGEGKPLCNACGLFLNLHGIPRPAALKSTFIKRRNRGRNGEKPGGNKKPAKPKVPLNEPIHSKPF' A
#
# COMPACT_ATOMS: atom_id res chain seq x y z
N THR A 1 7.18 -0.69 -15.58
CA THR A 1 7.61 -0.09 -14.30
C THR A 1 6.56 0.91 -13.86
N PRO A 2 6.10 0.93 -12.60
CA PRO A 2 5.06 1.87 -12.16
C PRO A 2 5.59 3.30 -11.93
N LEU A 3 6.90 3.47 -11.82
CA LEU A 3 7.56 4.76 -11.65
C LEU A 3 8.81 4.80 -12.54
N TRP A 4 9.01 5.93 -13.21
CA TRP A 4 10.20 6.24 -14.00
C TRP A 4 11.09 7.20 -13.22
N ARG A 5 12.40 6.98 -13.31
CA ARG A 5 13.45 7.83 -12.76
C ARG A 5 14.26 8.43 -13.91
N ARG A 6 15.09 9.43 -13.64
CA ARG A 6 16.08 9.95 -14.60
C ARG A 6 17.48 9.74 -14.03
N ASN A 7 18.45 9.45 -14.89
CA ASN A 7 19.88 9.47 -14.51
C ASN A 7 20.45 10.90 -14.63
N GLY A 8 21.74 11.09 -14.32
CA GLY A 8 22.42 12.39 -14.43
C GLY A 8 22.46 12.96 -15.85
N GLU A 9 22.37 12.09 -16.87
CA GLU A 9 22.27 12.48 -18.29
C GLU A 9 20.83 12.79 -18.73
N GLY A 10 19.85 12.70 -17.82
CA GLY A 10 18.44 12.92 -18.11
C GLY A 10 17.73 11.76 -18.81
N LYS A 11 18.41 10.63 -19.06
CA LYS A 11 17.82 9.42 -19.66
C LYS A 11 16.84 8.73 -18.70
N PRO A 12 15.73 8.19 -19.22
CA PRO A 12 14.74 7.50 -18.39
C PRO A 12 15.27 6.15 -17.88
N LEU A 13 15.08 5.90 -16.59
CA LEU A 13 15.39 4.63 -15.93
C LEU A 13 14.15 4.05 -15.27
N CYS A 14 14.09 2.73 -15.17
CA CYS A 14 13.07 2.06 -14.37
C CYS A 14 13.28 2.30 -12.88
N ASN A 15 12.22 2.28 -12.05
CA ASN A 15 12.36 2.51 -10.61
C ASN A 15 13.34 1.54 -9.94
N ALA A 16 13.28 0.25 -10.28
CA ALA A 16 14.21 -0.75 -9.74
C ALA A 16 15.66 -0.52 -10.19
N CYS A 17 15.85 -0.01 -11.42
CA CYS A 17 17.16 0.25 -12.02
C CYS A 17 17.83 1.43 -11.32
N GLY A 18 17.10 2.54 -11.16
CA GLY A 18 17.61 3.73 -10.46
C GLY A 18 17.84 3.50 -8.98
N LEU A 19 16.95 2.75 -8.30
CA LEU A 19 17.18 2.41 -6.89
C LEU A 19 18.42 1.54 -6.71
N PHE A 20 18.58 0.49 -7.53
CA PHE A 20 19.73 -0.40 -7.43
C PHE A 20 21.05 0.33 -7.66
N LEU A 21 21.11 1.19 -8.69
CA LEU A 21 22.31 1.99 -8.97
C LEU A 21 22.65 2.93 -7.82
N ASN A 22 21.65 3.59 -7.23
CA ASN A 22 21.87 4.51 -6.12
C ASN A 22 22.33 3.80 -4.83
N LEU A 23 21.84 2.58 -4.59
CA LEU A 23 22.14 1.79 -3.38
C LEU A 23 23.47 1.04 -3.49
N HIS A 24 23.81 0.53 -4.68
CA HIS A 24 24.94 -0.37 -4.89
C HIS A 24 26.08 0.24 -5.72
N GLY A 25 25.87 1.38 -6.37
CA GLY A 25 26.86 2.03 -7.23
C GLY A 25 27.11 1.33 -8.57
N ILE A 26 26.49 0.17 -8.81
CA ILE A 26 26.64 -0.64 -10.01
C ILE A 26 25.30 -0.82 -10.75
N PRO A 27 25.29 -1.06 -12.07
CA PRO A 27 24.06 -1.29 -12.80
C PRO A 27 23.36 -2.59 -12.36
N ARG A 28 22.02 -2.58 -12.38
CA ARG A 28 21.21 -3.75 -12.00
C ARG A 28 21.47 -4.93 -12.95
N PRO A 29 21.92 -6.10 -12.45
CA PRO A 29 22.16 -7.27 -13.30
C PRO A 29 20.87 -7.76 -13.97
N ALA A 30 20.99 -8.24 -15.20
CA ALA A 30 19.85 -8.72 -15.99
C ALA A 30 19.17 -9.95 -15.36
N ALA A 31 19.89 -10.78 -14.61
CA ALA A 31 19.33 -11.97 -13.96
C ALA A 31 18.25 -11.65 -12.92
N LEU A 32 18.31 -10.47 -12.29
CA LEU A 32 17.33 -10.04 -11.28
C LEU A 32 16.08 -9.40 -11.89
N LYS A 33 16.01 -9.24 -13.21
CA LYS A 33 14.86 -8.62 -13.87
C LYS A 33 13.68 -9.61 -13.88
N SER A 34 12.54 -9.19 -13.33
CA SER A 34 11.28 -9.92 -13.45
C SER A 34 10.34 -9.16 -14.37
N THR A 35 9.65 -9.89 -15.23
CA THR A 35 8.63 -9.37 -16.16
C THR A 35 7.31 -9.07 -15.45
N PHE A 36 7.04 -9.73 -14.32
CA PHE A 36 5.80 -9.59 -13.57
C PHE A 36 5.91 -8.53 -12.46
N ILE A 37 5.02 -7.54 -12.49
CA ILE A 37 4.93 -6.52 -11.45
C ILE A 37 4.12 -7.05 -10.27
N LYS A 38 4.79 -7.44 -9.17
CA LYS A 38 4.13 -7.85 -7.94
C LYS A 38 3.49 -6.63 -7.23
N ARG A 39 2.17 -6.64 -7.06
CA ARG A 39 1.44 -5.63 -6.29
C ARG A 39 1.67 -5.87 -4.79
N ARG A 40 1.91 -4.80 -4.04
CA ARG A 40 1.94 -4.82 -2.57
C ARG A 40 0.59 -4.32 -2.05
N ASN A 41 0.08 -4.91 -0.98
CA ASN A 41 -1.10 -4.36 -0.30
C ASN A 41 -0.72 -3.01 0.29
N ARG A 42 -1.08 -1.92 -0.40
CA ARG A 42 -0.94 -0.58 0.13
C ARG A 42 -2.08 -0.43 1.13
N GLY A 43 -1.82 -0.77 2.39
CA GLY A 43 -2.71 -0.38 3.48
C GLY A 43 -3.01 1.11 3.29
N ARG A 44 -4.30 1.46 3.29
CA ARG A 44 -4.78 2.85 3.15
C ARG A 44 -4.04 3.70 4.19
N ASN A 45 -3.02 4.43 3.78
CA ASN A 45 -2.21 5.26 4.67
C ASN A 45 -2.59 6.70 4.37
N GLY A 46 -3.60 7.24 5.06
CA GLY A 46 -3.35 8.01 6.27
C GLY A 46 -3.63 7.40 7.65
N GLU A 47 -3.98 6.12 7.80
CA GLU A 47 -4.11 5.53 9.15
C GLU A 47 -2.97 4.53 9.42
N LYS A 48 -2.24 4.74 10.52
CA LYS A 48 -1.09 3.89 10.90
C LYS A 48 -1.50 2.43 11.11
N PRO A 49 -0.69 1.43 10.71
CA PRO A 49 -1.04 0.03 10.93
C PRO A 49 -0.72 -0.35 12.39
N GLY A 50 -1.68 -0.12 13.28
CA GLY A 50 -1.61 -0.54 14.67
C GLY A 50 -2.35 -1.86 14.91
N GLY A 51 -1.60 -2.96 14.95
CA GLY A 51 -1.90 -4.16 15.75
C GLY A 51 -3.08 -5.04 15.34
N ASN A 52 -2.95 -6.35 15.59
CA ASN A 52 -4.02 -7.35 15.50
C ASN A 52 -5.33 -6.83 16.11
N LYS A 53 -6.39 -6.67 15.29
CA LYS A 53 -7.76 -6.48 15.79
C LYS A 53 -8.64 -7.61 15.25
N LYS A 54 -9.03 -8.51 16.15
CA LYS A 54 -10.11 -9.49 15.92
C LYS A 54 -11.39 -8.71 15.52
N PRO A 55 -12.26 -9.24 14.63
CA PRO A 55 -13.48 -8.54 14.26
C PRO A 55 -14.42 -8.48 15.48
N ALA A 56 -14.70 -7.27 15.96
CA ALA A 56 -15.70 -7.05 17.00
C ALA A 56 -17.11 -7.12 16.37
N LYS A 57 -17.97 -7.95 16.96
CA LYS A 57 -19.40 -8.07 16.60
C LYS A 57 -20.10 -6.72 16.83
N PRO A 58 -21.09 -6.33 15.99
CA PRO A 58 -21.84 -5.10 16.19
C PRO A 58 -22.67 -5.20 17.47
N LYS A 59 -22.50 -4.25 18.39
CA LYS A 59 -23.37 -4.07 19.57
C LYS A 59 -24.61 -3.30 19.12
N VAL A 60 -25.76 -3.97 19.10
CA VAL A 60 -27.07 -3.32 18.96
C VAL A 60 -27.30 -2.46 20.23
N PRO A 61 -27.69 -1.18 20.15
CA PRO A 61 -28.00 -0.40 21.34
C PRO A 61 -29.31 -0.91 21.95
N LEU A 62 -29.23 -1.42 23.17
CA LEU A 62 -30.40 -1.80 23.96
C LEU A 62 -30.93 -0.56 24.69
N ASN A 63 -31.60 0.35 23.98
CA ASN A 63 -32.59 1.24 24.61
C ASN A 63 -33.45 1.99 23.57
N GLU A 64 -34.51 1.34 23.07
CA GLU A 64 -35.68 2.07 22.57
C GLU A 64 -36.85 1.72 23.52
N PRO A 65 -37.32 2.67 24.35
CA PRO A 65 -38.46 2.43 25.22
C PRO A 65 -39.73 2.34 24.40
N ILE A 66 -40.32 1.14 24.44
CA ILE A 66 -41.68 0.84 23.98
C ILE A 66 -42.65 1.72 24.78
N HIS A 67 -43.18 2.78 24.18
CA HIS A 67 -44.41 3.39 24.66
C HIS A 67 -45.23 4.00 23.52
N SER A 68 -46.19 3.19 23.08
CA SER A 68 -47.56 3.56 22.74
C SER A 68 -47.90 5.07 22.78
N LYS A 69 -48.53 5.55 21.70
CA LYS A 69 -49.92 6.01 21.80
C LYS A 69 -50.64 6.05 20.44
N PRO A 70 -51.98 5.87 20.46
CA PRO A 70 -52.83 5.66 19.30
C PRO A 70 -53.50 6.96 18.79
N PHE A 71 -54.14 6.81 17.62
CA PHE A 71 -54.84 7.77 16.75
C PHE A 71 -53.96 8.70 15.91
#